data_AF-A0A2M7DIW8-F1
#
_entry.id   AF-A0A2M7DIW8-F1
#
_cell.length_a   1.000
_cell.length_b   1.000
_cell.length_c   1.000
_cell.angle_alpha   90.00
_cell.angle_beta   90.00
_cell.angle_gamma   90.00
#
_symmetry.space_group_name_H-M   'P 1'
#
loop_
_entity.id
_entity.type
_entity.pdbx_description
1 polymer ?
#
loop_
_entity_poly.entity_id
_entity_poly.type
_entity_poly.pdbx_seq_one_letter_code
_entity_poly.pdbx_strand_id
1 'polypeptide(L)'
;MKFSFKEEKLYYREKLIHTFIAPISDILDFPKCVVVLLNRDNYKKNNENVFCVDTNGVLKWQVPKYDYIDKRSPFVSINKDDDNAKLYNWDSSYVIIEPATGKVIVDAFQSRKNRRPW
;
A
#
# COMPACT_ATOMS: atom_id res chain seq x y z
N MET A 1 2.68 -2.26 -18.75
CA MET A 1 2.16 -2.50 -17.39
C MET A 1 1.15 -3.64 -17.48
N LYS A 2 1.21 -4.66 -16.60
CA LYS A 2 0.31 -5.83 -16.70
C LYS A 2 -0.99 -5.62 -15.92
N PHE A 3 -0.91 -4.83 -14.85
CA PHE A 3 -2.06 -4.38 -14.11
C PHE A 3 -2.50 -2.99 -14.56
N SER A 4 -3.79 -2.72 -14.41
CA SER A 4 -4.39 -1.40 -14.58
C SER A 4 -5.57 -1.27 -13.63
N PHE A 5 -6.07 -0.05 -13.43
CA PHE A 5 -7.23 0.17 -12.57
C PHE A 5 -8.14 1.25 -13.14
N LYS A 6 -9.40 1.22 -12.71
CA LYS A 6 -10.39 2.28 -12.94
C LYS A 6 -11.31 2.34 -11.72
N GLU A 7 -11.34 3.48 -11.04
CA GLU A 7 -12.11 3.66 -9.80
C GLU A 7 -11.74 2.54 -8.79
N GLU A 8 -12.69 1.75 -8.31
CA GLU A 8 -12.45 0.65 -7.37
C GLU A 8 -11.95 -0.65 -8.02
N LYS A 9 -11.89 -0.70 -9.36
CA LYS A 9 -11.69 -1.94 -10.11
C LYS A 9 -10.23 -2.14 -10.51
N LEU A 10 -9.69 -3.30 -10.19
CA LEU A 10 -8.36 -3.74 -10.56
C LEU A 10 -8.42 -4.78 -11.68
N TYR A 11 -7.58 -4.59 -12.69
CA TYR A 11 -7.51 -5.42 -13.88
C TYR A 11 -6.12 -6.05 -14.02
N TYR A 12 -6.06 -7.27 -14.55
CA TYR A 12 -4.83 -7.92 -15.01
C TYR A 12 -5.04 -8.38 -16.45
N ARG A 13 -4.22 -7.88 -17.38
CA ARG A 13 -4.38 -8.12 -18.83
C ARG A 13 -5.83 -7.89 -19.29
N GLU A 14 -6.37 -6.72 -18.92
CA GLU A 14 -7.75 -6.27 -19.26
C GLU A 14 -8.90 -7.06 -18.61
N LYS A 15 -8.61 -8.16 -17.90
CA LYS A 15 -9.60 -8.90 -17.13
C LYS A 15 -9.77 -8.28 -15.74
N LEU A 16 -11.01 -8.00 -15.34
CA LEU A 16 -11.32 -7.62 -13.96
C LEU A 16 -10.94 -8.78 -13.01
N ILE A 17 -10.07 -8.49 -12.04
CA ILE A 17 -9.60 -9.49 -11.06
C ILE A 17 -10.06 -9.18 -9.64
N HIS A 18 -10.28 -7.91 -9.29
CA HIS A 18 -10.70 -7.53 -7.95
C HIS A 18 -11.48 -6.20 -7.98
N THR A 19 -12.45 -6.07 -7.09
CA THR A 19 -13.17 -4.81 -6.84
C THR A 19 -13.01 -4.45 -5.38
N PHE A 20 -12.40 -3.30 -5.11
CA PHE A 20 -12.20 -2.79 -3.76
C PHE A 20 -13.45 -2.04 -3.26
N ILE A 21 -13.48 -1.76 -1.95
CA ILE A 21 -14.56 -0.98 -1.34
C ILE A 21 -14.40 0.53 -1.52
N ALA A 22 -13.24 0.98 -1.99
CA ALA A 22 -12.88 2.38 -2.17
C ALA A 22 -12.04 2.53 -3.44
N PRO A 23 -12.02 3.72 -4.08
CA PRO A 23 -11.28 3.94 -5.32
C PRO A 23 -9.79 3.66 -5.14
N ILE A 24 -9.17 3.06 -6.15
CA ILE A 24 -7.73 2.89 -6.21
C ILE A 24 -7.11 4.24 -6.56
N SER A 25 -6.13 4.65 -5.77
CA SER A 25 -5.34 5.87 -6.00
C SER A 25 -4.09 5.59 -6.83
N ASP A 26 -3.43 4.45 -6.58
CA ASP A 26 -2.17 4.10 -7.23
C ASP A 26 -1.88 2.59 -7.16
N ILE A 27 -1.01 2.10 -8.05
CA ILE A 27 -0.54 0.71 -8.08
C ILE A 27 0.97 0.60 -8.36
N LEU A 28 1.62 -0.42 -7.78
CA LEU A 28 2.99 -0.81 -8.10
C LEU A 28 3.07 -2.26 -8.55
N ASP A 29 3.51 -2.46 -9.80
CA ASP A 29 3.71 -3.78 -10.40
C ASP A 29 4.97 -4.48 -9.84
N PHE A 30 4.79 -5.67 -9.29
CA PHE A 30 5.86 -6.61 -8.96
C PHE A 30 5.71 -7.92 -9.76
N PRO A 31 6.74 -8.78 -9.87
CA PRO A 31 6.70 -9.95 -10.74
C PRO A 31 5.52 -10.92 -10.50
N LYS A 32 5.01 -11.00 -9.26
CA LYS A 32 3.96 -11.95 -8.85
C LYS A 32 2.71 -11.30 -8.25
N CYS A 33 2.75 -10.01 -7.93
CA CYS A 33 1.60 -9.30 -7.35
C CYS A 33 1.65 -7.82 -7.71
N VAL A 34 0.57 -7.13 -7.42
CA VAL A 34 0.50 -5.67 -7.47
C VAL A 34 0.22 -5.13 -6.09
N VAL A 35 0.99 -4.12 -5.67
CA VAL A 35 0.67 -3.35 -4.46
C VAL A 35 -0.31 -2.26 -4.85
N VAL A 36 -1.41 -2.15 -4.12
CA VAL A 36 -2.54 -1.27 -4.42
C VAL A 36 -2.73 -0.31 -3.25
N LEU A 37 -2.79 0.99 -3.56
CA LEU A 37 -3.13 2.05 -2.62
C LEU A 37 -4.58 2.49 -2.88
N LEU A 38 -5.43 2.44 -1.85
CA LEU A 38 -6.79 2.98 -1.92
C LEU A 38 -6.84 4.43 -1.48
N ASN A 39 -7.69 5.22 -2.14
CA ASN A 39 -8.03 6.57 -1.70
C ASN A 39 -8.79 6.50 -0.37
N ARG A 40 -8.29 7.25 0.61
CA ARG A 40 -8.77 7.25 1.98
C ARG A 40 -10.07 8.00 2.19
N ASP A 41 -10.43 8.97 1.33
CA ASP A 41 -11.65 9.77 1.52
C ASP A 41 -12.91 8.89 1.61
N ASN A 42 -12.88 7.72 0.95
CA ASN A 42 -13.95 6.73 0.96
C ASN A 42 -13.66 5.51 1.86
N TYR A 43 -12.49 5.43 2.49
CA TYR A 43 -12.06 4.30 3.32
C TYR A 43 -12.13 4.66 4.82
N LYS A 44 -13.26 4.34 5.46
CA LYS A 44 -13.58 4.72 6.85
C LYS A 44 -12.86 3.91 7.94
N LYS A 45 -12.17 2.83 7.60
CA LYS A 45 -11.39 2.01 8.54
C LYS A 45 -9.92 2.41 8.46
N ASN A 46 -9.22 2.34 9.59
CA ASN A 46 -7.92 2.97 9.85
C ASN A 46 -6.83 2.66 8.80
N ASN A 47 -5.71 3.42 8.91
CA ASN A 47 -4.44 3.54 8.16
C ASN A 47 -3.83 2.31 7.44
N GLU A 48 -4.67 1.44 6.89
CA GLU A 48 -4.39 0.11 6.36
C GLU A 48 -4.92 0.03 4.91
N ASN A 49 -4.80 1.14 4.16
CA ASN A 49 -5.32 1.31 2.82
C ASN A 49 -4.39 0.77 1.71
N VAL A 50 -3.44 -0.10 2.08
CA VAL A 50 -2.48 -0.70 1.15
C VAL A 50 -2.58 -2.22 1.19
N PHE A 51 -2.70 -2.83 0.02
CA PHE A 51 -2.90 -4.26 -0.17
C PHE A 51 -1.92 -4.80 -1.22
N CYS A 52 -1.59 -6.08 -1.18
CA CYS A 52 -1.02 -6.79 -2.34
C CYS A 52 -2.02 -7.82 -2.86
N VAL A 53 -2.20 -7.80 -4.17
CA VAL A 53 -3.13 -8.68 -4.90
C VAL A 53 -2.34 -9.48 -5.91
N ASP A 54 -2.54 -10.79 -5.96
CA ASP A 54 -1.93 -11.61 -7.02
C ASP A 54 -2.65 -11.47 -8.37
N THR A 55 -2.10 -12.12 -9.39
CA THR A 55 -2.66 -12.10 -10.75
C THR A 55 -4.04 -12.77 -10.87
N ASN A 56 -4.49 -13.49 -9.84
CA ASN A 56 -5.80 -14.13 -9.78
C ASN A 56 -6.82 -13.29 -8.99
N GLY A 57 -6.42 -12.11 -8.49
CA GLY A 57 -7.30 -11.25 -7.69
C GLY A 57 -7.34 -11.60 -6.20
N VAL A 58 -6.47 -12.50 -5.73
CA VAL A 58 -6.42 -12.91 -4.32
C VAL A 58 -5.61 -11.90 -3.52
N LEU A 59 -6.23 -11.35 -2.47
CA LEU A 59 -5.53 -10.54 -1.47
C LEU A 59 -4.51 -11.41 -0.73
N LYS A 60 -3.22 -11.10 -0.85
CA LYS A 60 -2.14 -11.84 -0.17
C LYS A 60 -1.86 -11.28 1.20
N TRP A 61 -1.82 -9.96 1.31
CA TRP A 61 -1.62 -9.26 2.56
C TRP A 61 -2.19 -7.85 2.48
N GLN A 62 -2.43 -7.29 3.65
CA GLN A 62 -2.74 -5.90 3.91
C GLN A 62 -1.66 -5.37 4.84
N VAL A 63 -1.23 -4.12 4.65
CA VAL A 63 -0.25 -3.51 5.56
C VAL A 63 -0.77 -3.56 7.01
N PRO A 64 0.05 -4.00 7.98
CA PRO A 64 -0.40 -4.07 9.36
C PRO A 64 -0.71 -2.69 9.92
N LYS A 65 -1.55 -2.66 10.96
CA LYS A 65 -1.83 -1.45 11.70
C LYS A 65 -0.59 -1.01 12.49
N TYR A 66 -0.29 0.28 12.45
CA TYR A 66 0.74 0.90 13.28
C TYR A 66 0.15 1.99 14.17
N ASP A 67 0.78 2.18 15.33
CA ASP A 67 0.55 3.33 16.19
C ASP A 67 1.32 4.55 15.64
N TYR A 68 0.60 5.31 14.84
CA TYR A 68 1.03 6.60 14.29
C TYR A 68 0.81 7.74 15.29
N ILE A 69 1.42 8.90 15.04
CA ILE A 69 1.29 10.06 15.95
C ILE A 69 -0.16 10.52 15.95
N ASP A 70 -0.76 10.63 14.76
CA ASP A 70 -2.21 10.75 14.61
C ASP A 70 -2.81 9.37 14.35
N LYS A 71 -3.90 9.05 15.05
CA LYS A 71 -4.73 7.85 14.83
C LYS A 71 -5.23 7.78 13.37
N ARG A 72 -5.17 8.89 12.63
CA ARG A 72 -5.65 9.07 11.26
C ARG A 72 -4.53 9.41 10.26
N SER A 73 -3.39 8.73 10.28
CA SER A 73 -2.32 8.91 9.27
C SER A 73 -2.22 7.77 8.26
N PRO A 74 -3.02 7.79 7.18
CA PRO A 74 -3.05 6.76 6.14
C PRO A 74 -1.82 6.89 5.25
N PHE A 75 -1.55 5.83 4.51
CA PHE A 75 -0.62 5.92 3.40
C PHE A 75 -1.24 6.77 2.30
N VAL A 76 -0.44 7.65 1.72
CA VAL A 76 -0.86 8.58 0.67
C VAL A 76 0.00 8.49 -0.58
N SER A 77 1.08 7.74 -0.52
CA SER A 77 1.93 7.47 -1.68
C SER A 77 2.61 6.12 -1.50
N ILE A 78 2.79 5.44 -2.62
CA ILE A 78 3.55 4.20 -2.74
C ILE A 78 4.64 4.40 -3.80
N ASN A 79 5.86 3.96 -3.51
CA ASN A 79 6.98 4.01 -4.44
C ASN A 79 7.74 2.68 -4.43
N LYS A 80 8.47 2.40 -5.51
CA LYS A 80 9.46 1.32 -5.50
C LYS A 80 10.72 1.76 -4.76
N ASP A 81 11.28 0.84 -3.99
CA ASP A 81 12.56 0.96 -3.30
C ASP A 81 13.31 -0.36 -3.54
N ASP A 82 14.09 -0.40 -4.62
CA ASP A 82 14.59 -1.62 -5.24
C ASP A 82 13.46 -2.64 -5.53
N ASP A 83 13.54 -3.82 -4.94
CA ASP A 83 12.54 -4.90 -5.04
C ASP A 83 11.39 -4.76 -4.03
N ASN A 84 11.37 -3.67 -3.24
CA ASN A 84 10.43 -3.45 -2.16
C ASN A 84 9.42 -2.35 -2.46
N ALA A 85 8.31 -2.36 -1.72
CA ALA A 85 7.34 -1.28 -1.71
C ALA A 85 7.62 -0.34 -0.53
N LYS A 86 7.81 0.94 -0.82
CA LYS A 86 7.97 2.00 0.16
C LYS A 86 6.71 2.84 0.23
N LEU A 87 6.06 2.81 1.38
CA LEU A 87 4.76 3.41 1.64
C LEU A 87 4.95 4.64 2.51
N TYR A 88 4.44 5.80 2.10
CA TYR A 88 4.55 7.04 2.86
C TYR A 88 3.20 7.44 3.42
N ASN A 89 3.18 7.85 4.69
CA ASN A 89 1.97 8.35 5.34
C ASN A 89 2.01 9.87 5.58
N TRP A 90 0.91 10.44 6.05
CA TRP A 90 0.81 11.87 6.38
C TRP A 90 1.76 12.35 7.49
N ASP A 91 2.18 11.47 8.39
CA ASP A 91 3.15 11.81 9.45
C ASP A 91 4.59 11.90 8.91
N SER A 92 4.75 11.95 7.58
CA SER A 92 6.02 11.84 6.87
C SER A 92 6.77 10.54 7.18
N SER A 93 6.17 9.60 7.91
CA SER A 93 6.75 8.29 8.22
C SER A 93 6.67 7.41 6.98
N TYR A 94 7.51 6.38 6.93
CA TYR A 94 7.44 5.41 5.85
C TYR A 94 7.56 3.99 6.36
N VAL A 95 7.04 3.06 5.56
CA VAL A 95 7.16 1.62 5.77
C VAL A 95 7.75 1.00 4.51
N ILE A 96 8.72 0.10 4.67
CA ILE A 96 9.25 -0.70 3.55
C ILE A 96 8.77 -2.13 3.74
N ILE A 97 8.15 -2.70 2.70
CA ILE A 97 7.56 -4.04 2.73
C ILE A 97 8.05 -4.85 1.53
N GLU A 98 8.42 -6.11 1.79
CA GLU A 98 8.67 -7.12 0.77
C GLU A 98 7.33 -7.54 0.12
N PRO A 99 7.10 -7.28 -1.19
CA PRO A 99 5.79 -7.48 -1.80
C PRO A 99 5.35 -8.94 -1.88
N ALA A 100 6.31 -9.86 -2.00
CA ALA A 100 6.02 -11.28 -2.15
C ALA A 100 5.41 -11.89 -0.88
N THR A 101 5.78 -11.38 0.30
CA THR A 101 5.45 -11.99 1.59
C THR A 101 4.63 -11.08 2.50
N GLY A 102 4.65 -9.76 2.25
CA GLY A 102 4.11 -8.77 3.17
C GLY A 102 5.03 -8.51 4.37
N LYS A 103 6.25 -9.05 4.36
CA LYS A 103 7.22 -8.86 5.44
C LYS A 103 7.65 -7.40 5.50
N VAL A 104 7.49 -6.81 6.68
CA VAL A 104 7.94 -5.44 6.96
C VAL A 104 9.47 -5.47 7.17
N ILE A 105 10.17 -4.69 6.36
CA ILE A 105 11.63 -4.51 6.42
C ILE A 105 11.96 -3.29 7.30
N VAL A 106 11.22 -2.19 7.11
CA VAL A 106 11.30 -0.99 7.93
C VAL A 106 9.89 -0.62 8.36
N ASP A 107 9.68 -0.50 9.67
CA ASP A 107 8.41 -0.06 10.23
C ASP A 107 8.34 1.48 10.40
N ALA A 108 7.13 1.98 10.67
CA ALA A 108 6.88 3.40 10.83
C ALA A 108 7.64 4.03 12.01
N PHE A 109 7.93 3.29 13.09
CA PHE A 109 8.70 3.79 14.23
C PHE A 109 10.18 3.93 13.87
N GLN A 110 10.76 2.91 13.25
CA GLN A 110 12.14 2.92 12.76
C GLN A 110 12.38 4.06 11.77
N SER A 111 11.40 4.32 10.89
CA SER A 111 11.47 5.42 9.93
C SER A 111 11.63 6.81 10.57
N ARG A 112 11.21 6.96 11.84
CA ARG A 112 11.28 8.20 12.62
C ARG A 112 12.53 8.29 13.49
N LYS A 113 13.14 7.17 13.89
CA LYS A 113 14.19 7.09 14.92
C LYS A 113 15.44 7.93 14.64
N ASN A 114 15.74 8.23 13.37
CA ASN A 114 16.90 9.04 12.96
C ASN A 114 16.53 10.42 12.39
N ARG A 115 15.27 10.84 12.50
CA ARG A 115 14.87 12.20 12.12
C ARG A 115 15.13 13.12 13.30
N ARG A 116 16.04 14.09 13.12
CA ARG A 116 16.34 15.10 14.13
C ARG A 116 15.04 15.79 14.55
N PRO A 117 14.76 15.94 15.86
CA PRO A 117 13.78 16.92 16.29
C PRO A 117 14.35 18.28 15.88
N TRP A 118 13.59 19.03 15.09
CA TRP A 118 13.86 20.45 14.88
C TRP A 118 13.75 21.18 16.22
#